data_AF-A0A1G8EWJ6-F1
#
_entry.id   AF-A0A1G8EWJ6-F1
#
_cell.length_a   1.000
_cell.length_b   1.000
_cell.length_c   1.000
_cell.angle_alpha   90.00
_cell.angle_beta   90.00
_cell.angle_gamma   90.00
#
_symmetry.space_group_name_H-M   'P 1'
#
loop_
_entity.id
_entity.type
_entity.pdbx_description
1 polymer ?
#
loop_
_entity_poly.entity_id
_entity_poly.type
_entity_poly.pdbx_seq_one_letter_code
_entity_poly.pdbx_strand_id
1 'polypeptide(L)'
;MKTDTAAFFAHRSGAVVTLACCWEIERKDGALFTFTDHDQDLVIDDVTYRAVAYERTAVSDEGSFAVDNLEVTAPMTDDSIAADDVRAGLFDAAEIRLYVVNWADPSMGKLFLRRGTLGELAAGHGVDVFTTELRGMMQPLSQSIGEVYGPGCKADLGDRRCQIDLSPAAITRELEVNEGDIYSVAGIPGRQFVVIVAGTTAVEGEAPEYDSTLEAETVDGTATLIAAEAWARTITVDADPTQMAIDVIFDVADSRAAADSSWYDYGVLMWLTGANAGYAQEVKSWDGASTLALWLPAKLEIAEGDTATLYPGCAKTRAVCRDKFANVINFRGFPDLPGIDQAMSYPDAN
;
A
#
# COMPACT_ATOMS: atom_id res chain seq x y z
N MET A 1 4.40 29.50 -17.09
CA MET A 1 5.60 29.56 -17.96
C MET A 1 6.53 28.46 -17.47
N LYS A 2 6.99 27.57 -18.35
CA LYS A 2 7.93 26.50 -17.97
C LYS A 2 9.28 27.14 -17.63
N THR A 3 9.92 26.70 -16.56
CA THR A 3 11.17 27.27 -16.05
C THR A 3 12.36 26.53 -16.65
N ASP A 4 13.33 27.25 -17.20
CA ASP A 4 14.61 26.74 -17.67
C ASP A 4 15.76 27.68 -17.27
N THR A 5 17.00 27.18 -17.38
CA THR A 5 18.19 27.99 -17.12
C THR A 5 18.42 28.98 -18.26
N ALA A 6 19.13 30.09 -17.99
CA ALA A 6 19.49 31.06 -19.02
C ALA A 6 20.34 30.44 -20.15
N ALA A 7 21.22 29.49 -19.81
CA ALA A 7 22.06 28.78 -20.77
C ALA A 7 21.22 27.91 -21.72
N PHE A 8 20.30 27.12 -21.15
CA PHE A 8 19.41 26.27 -21.94
C PHE A 8 18.44 27.09 -22.81
N PHE A 9 17.90 28.18 -22.26
CA PHE A 9 17.04 29.11 -22.99
C PHE A 9 17.72 29.67 -24.24
N ALA A 10 18.98 30.10 -24.10
CA ALA A 10 19.77 30.64 -25.20
C ALA A 10 20.00 29.59 -26.30
N HIS A 11 20.34 28.35 -25.91
CA HIS A 11 20.52 27.23 -26.83
C HIS A 11 19.26 26.92 -27.62
N ARG A 12 18.12 26.69 -26.94
CA ARG A 12 16.86 26.30 -27.60
C ARG A 12 16.23 27.40 -28.44
N SER A 13 16.70 28.65 -28.28
CA SER A 13 16.28 29.80 -29.08
C SER A 13 17.17 29.99 -30.33
N GLY A 14 18.23 29.20 -30.49
CA GLY A 14 19.11 29.17 -31.64
C GLY A 14 18.48 28.51 -32.88
N ALA A 15 19.11 28.69 -34.04
CA ALA A 15 18.68 28.08 -35.30
C ALA A 15 19.04 26.58 -35.41
N VAL A 16 20.02 26.13 -34.62
CA VAL A 16 20.47 24.73 -34.55
C VAL A 16 20.43 24.33 -33.09
N VAL A 17 19.69 23.25 -32.81
CA VAL A 17 19.49 22.75 -31.45
C VAL A 17 19.82 21.27 -31.39
N THR A 18 20.33 20.85 -30.25
CA THR A 18 20.78 19.48 -29.94
C THR A 18 19.98 18.97 -28.76
N LEU A 19 18.66 18.86 -28.94
CA LEU A 19 17.74 18.50 -27.88
C LEU A 19 17.50 16.99 -27.84
N ALA A 20 17.50 16.41 -26.65
CA ALA A 20 17.04 15.06 -26.38
C ALA A 20 15.95 15.10 -25.31
N CYS A 21 14.98 14.20 -25.42
CA CYS A 21 13.97 14.03 -24.41
C CYS A 21 14.44 12.96 -23.41
N CYS A 22 14.18 13.24 -22.13
CA CYS A 22 14.53 12.37 -21.02
C CYS A 22 13.29 12.09 -20.18
N TRP A 23 13.17 10.84 -19.76
CA TRP A 23 12.04 10.32 -19.01
C TRP A 23 12.56 9.77 -17.71
N GLU A 24 11.79 10.00 -16.67
CA GLU A 24 12.08 9.52 -15.33
C GLU A 24 10.78 8.95 -14.79
N ILE A 25 10.80 7.65 -14.51
CA ILE A 25 9.69 6.90 -13.97
C ILE A 25 10.09 6.45 -12.57
N GLU A 26 9.32 6.86 -11.57
CA GLU A 26 9.52 6.54 -10.17
C GLU A 26 8.36 5.66 -9.71
N ARG A 27 8.66 4.40 -9.39
CA ARG A 27 7.68 3.45 -8.82
C ARG A 27 7.35 3.83 -7.39
N LYS A 28 6.23 3.31 -6.87
CA LYS A 28 5.77 3.59 -5.50
C LYS A 28 6.71 3.07 -4.40
N ASP A 29 7.56 2.10 -4.74
CA ASP A 29 8.62 1.57 -3.87
C ASP A 29 9.93 2.40 -3.95
N GLY A 30 9.95 3.47 -4.74
CA GLY A 30 11.11 4.35 -4.91
C GLY A 30 12.10 3.89 -5.98
N ALA A 31 11.84 2.78 -6.69
CA ALA A 31 12.68 2.37 -7.80
C ALA A 31 12.62 3.38 -8.96
N LEU A 32 13.78 3.82 -9.42
CA LEU A 32 13.94 4.87 -10.43
C LEU A 32 14.40 4.30 -11.77
N PHE A 33 13.64 4.59 -12.82
CA PHE A 33 13.91 4.16 -14.20
C PHE A 33 14.08 5.39 -15.07
N THR A 34 15.18 5.50 -15.80
CA THR A 34 15.52 6.68 -16.59
C THR A 34 15.90 6.34 -18.01
N PHE A 35 15.29 7.04 -18.96
CA PHE A 35 15.39 6.76 -20.40
C PHE A 35 15.61 8.03 -21.21
N THR A 36 16.23 7.91 -22.37
CA THR A 36 16.36 8.99 -23.35
C THR A 36 16.09 8.49 -24.77
N ASP A 37 15.54 9.38 -25.61
CA ASP A 37 15.42 9.15 -27.07
C ASP A 37 16.72 9.43 -27.84
N HIS A 38 17.78 9.84 -27.14
CA HIS A 38 19.10 9.90 -27.73
C HIS A 38 19.62 8.49 -28.03
N ASP A 39 20.51 8.38 -29.02
CA ASP A 39 21.12 7.12 -29.44
C ASP A 39 22.27 6.67 -28.53
N GLN A 40 22.61 7.48 -27.51
CA GLN A 40 23.63 7.18 -26.50
C GLN A 40 23.13 7.55 -25.11
N ASP A 41 23.62 6.82 -24.11
CA ASP A 41 23.33 7.09 -22.70
C ASP A 41 23.78 8.52 -22.34
N LEU A 42 22.93 9.21 -21.57
CA LEU A 42 23.19 10.55 -21.08
C LEU A 42 23.35 10.53 -19.56
N VAL A 43 24.34 11.25 -19.04
CA VAL A 43 24.50 11.44 -17.59
C VAL A 43 24.02 12.85 -17.23
N ILE A 44 23.01 12.94 -16.37
CA ILE A 44 22.37 14.19 -16.00
C ILE A 44 22.11 14.18 -14.50
N ASP A 45 22.64 15.15 -13.76
CA ASP A 45 22.58 15.22 -12.29
C ASP A 45 23.02 13.90 -11.61
N ASP A 46 24.13 13.33 -12.08
CA ASP A 46 24.70 12.03 -11.62
C ASP A 46 23.80 10.80 -11.87
N VAL A 47 22.72 10.95 -12.64
CA VAL A 47 21.84 9.85 -13.04
C VAL A 47 22.07 9.49 -14.52
N THR A 48 22.26 8.20 -14.80
CA THR A 48 22.41 7.69 -16.17
C THR A 48 21.06 7.41 -16.80
N TYR A 49 20.65 8.24 -17.75
CA TYR A 49 19.51 8.03 -18.63
C TYR A 49 19.92 7.10 -19.77
N ARG A 50 19.34 5.91 -19.83
CA ARG A 50 19.70 4.90 -20.82
C ARG A 50 19.07 5.18 -22.18
N ALA A 51 19.84 4.97 -23.24
CA ALA A 51 19.34 5.05 -24.62
C ALA A 51 18.42 3.85 -24.90
N VAL A 52 17.12 4.13 -24.97
CA VAL A 52 16.08 3.13 -25.27
C VAL A 52 15.15 3.70 -26.31
N ALA A 53 14.82 2.90 -27.33
CA ALA A 53 13.84 3.31 -28.33
C ALA A 53 12.44 3.30 -27.73
N TYR A 54 11.73 4.42 -27.76
CA TYR A 54 10.31 4.51 -27.40
C TYR A 54 9.57 5.43 -28.37
N GLU A 55 8.26 5.24 -28.49
CA GLU A 55 7.36 6.08 -29.27
C GLU A 55 6.38 6.81 -28.34
N ARG A 56 6.00 8.04 -28.71
CA ARG A 56 5.04 8.85 -27.96
C ARG A 56 4.10 9.60 -28.88
N THR A 57 2.87 9.83 -28.41
CA THR A 57 1.96 10.78 -29.07
C THR A 57 2.32 12.23 -28.70
N ALA A 58 1.66 13.21 -29.33
CA ALA A 58 1.92 14.62 -29.05
C ALA A 58 1.44 15.01 -27.65
N VAL A 59 2.20 15.87 -26.97
CA VAL A 59 1.76 16.47 -25.69
C VAL A 59 0.83 17.64 -25.99
N SER A 60 -0.46 17.50 -25.71
CA SER A 60 -1.44 18.58 -25.74
C SER A 60 -1.66 19.14 -24.33
N ASP A 61 -1.71 20.47 -24.22
CA ASP A 61 -2.10 21.19 -22.99
C ASP A 61 -3.37 22.00 -23.29
N GLU A 62 -4.48 21.69 -22.61
CA GLU A 62 -5.72 22.49 -22.69
C GLU A 62 -5.96 23.29 -21.40
N GLY A 63 -6.57 24.48 -21.51
CA GLY A 63 -6.96 25.32 -20.36
C GLY A 63 -8.25 24.88 -19.68
N SER A 64 -8.56 23.59 -19.68
CA SER A 64 -9.81 23.01 -19.20
C SER A 64 -9.57 22.01 -18.05
N PHE A 65 -10.65 21.48 -17.46
CA PHE A 65 -10.59 20.37 -16.50
C PHE A 65 -10.55 18.99 -17.20
N ALA A 66 -10.42 18.95 -18.53
CA ALA A 66 -10.26 17.71 -19.25
C ALA A 66 -8.94 17.04 -18.87
N VAL A 67 -8.96 15.71 -18.81
CA VAL A 67 -7.78 14.92 -18.51
C VAL A 67 -6.96 14.85 -19.80
N ASP A 68 -5.81 15.53 -19.85
CA ASP A 68 -4.90 15.35 -20.99
C ASP A 68 -4.30 13.94 -20.90
N ASN A 69 -4.50 13.16 -21.96
CA ASN A 69 -3.93 11.82 -22.10
C ASN A 69 -2.80 11.87 -23.12
N LEU A 70 -1.63 11.39 -22.73
CA LEU A 70 -0.50 11.11 -23.62
C LEU A 70 -0.31 9.61 -23.65
N GLU A 71 -0.22 9.02 -24.85
CA GLU A 71 0.07 7.60 -25.01
C GLU A 71 1.56 7.40 -25.28
N VAL A 72 2.11 6.38 -24.64
CA VAL A 72 3.52 6.04 -24.68
C VAL A 72 3.63 4.56 -24.94
N THR A 73 4.48 4.21 -25.89
CA THR A 73 4.77 2.82 -26.26
C THR A 73 6.26 2.61 -26.15
N ALA A 74 6.69 1.68 -25.30
CA ALA A 74 8.12 1.40 -25.07
C ALA A 74 8.36 -0.10 -24.90
N PRO A 75 9.54 -0.61 -25.31
CA PRO A 75 9.89 -2.01 -25.15
C PRO A 75 10.00 -2.37 -23.66
N MET A 76 9.61 -3.60 -23.36
CA MET A 76 9.83 -4.27 -22.09
C MET A 76 11.09 -5.10 -22.23
N THR A 77 12.06 -4.90 -21.36
CA THR A 77 13.29 -5.69 -21.36
C THR A 77 13.67 -5.99 -19.91
N ASP A 78 14.23 -7.17 -19.66
CA ASP A 78 14.60 -7.61 -18.32
C ASP A 78 15.68 -6.71 -17.68
N ASP A 79 16.45 -5.99 -18.49
CA ASP A 79 17.45 -5.03 -18.05
C ASP A 79 16.90 -3.60 -17.83
N SER A 80 15.61 -3.36 -18.13
CA SER A 80 14.94 -2.07 -17.91
C SER A 80 13.59 -2.22 -17.20
N ILE A 81 12.48 -2.23 -17.93
CA ILE A 81 11.12 -2.47 -17.46
C ILE A 81 10.79 -3.93 -17.75
N ALA A 82 10.98 -4.79 -16.74
CA ALA A 82 10.70 -6.21 -16.86
C ALA A 82 9.20 -6.47 -17.08
N ALA A 83 8.89 -7.45 -17.95
CA ALA A 83 7.51 -7.78 -18.26
C ALA A 83 6.73 -8.29 -17.04
N ASP A 84 7.40 -9.03 -16.15
CA ASP A 84 6.79 -9.55 -14.93
C ASP A 84 6.45 -8.45 -13.93
N ASP A 85 7.29 -7.42 -13.79
CA ASP A 85 7.01 -6.26 -12.94
C ASP A 85 5.80 -5.46 -13.43
N VAL A 86 5.62 -5.36 -14.75
CA VAL A 86 4.44 -4.72 -15.32
C VAL A 86 3.19 -5.57 -15.10
N ARG A 87 3.26 -6.89 -15.32
CA ARG A 87 2.15 -7.82 -15.04
C ARG A 87 1.75 -7.83 -13.56
N ALA A 88 2.72 -7.69 -12.67
CA ALA A 88 2.52 -7.55 -11.24
C ALA A 88 1.90 -6.18 -10.85
N GLY A 89 1.74 -5.26 -11.80
CA GLY A 89 1.16 -3.93 -11.59
C GLY A 89 2.07 -3.01 -10.78
N LEU A 90 3.39 -3.20 -10.83
CA LEU A 90 4.33 -2.41 -10.03
C LEU A 90 4.54 -0.99 -10.59
N PHE A 91 4.22 -0.81 -11.87
CA PHE A 91 4.23 0.48 -12.56
C PHE A 91 2.88 1.22 -12.50
N ASP A 92 1.86 0.62 -11.87
CA ASP A 92 0.52 1.23 -11.76
C ASP A 92 0.57 2.50 -10.92
N ALA A 93 0.18 3.62 -11.54
CA ALA A 93 0.28 4.95 -10.96
C ALA A 93 1.72 5.34 -10.55
N ALA A 94 2.74 4.74 -11.17
CA ALA A 94 4.11 5.21 -11.05
C ALA A 94 4.20 6.67 -11.54
N GLU A 95 4.99 7.49 -10.87
CA GLU A 95 5.15 8.87 -11.26
C GLU A 95 6.05 8.95 -12.49
N ILE A 96 5.67 9.78 -13.45
CA ILE A 96 6.46 10.02 -14.65
C ILE A 96 6.73 11.52 -14.81
N ARG A 97 8.01 11.82 -15.06
CA ARG A 97 8.50 13.18 -15.33
C ARG A 97 9.19 13.20 -16.69
N LEU A 98 8.80 14.19 -17.49
CA LEU A 98 9.32 14.39 -18.84
C LEU A 98 10.14 15.67 -18.90
N TYR A 99 11.37 15.56 -19.36
CA TYR A 99 12.31 16.68 -19.51
C TYR A 99 12.85 16.75 -20.94
N VAL A 100 13.28 17.94 -21.35
CA VAL A 100 14.17 18.10 -22.51
C VAL A 100 15.48 18.68 -22.03
N VAL A 101 16.58 18.12 -22.55
CA VAL A 101 17.95 18.54 -22.25
C VAL A 101 18.74 18.77 -23.53
N ASN A 102 19.88 19.42 -23.40
CA ASN A 102 20.84 19.51 -24.48
C ASN A 102 21.75 18.28 -24.40
N TRP A 103 21.63 17.33 -25.33
CA TRP A 103 22.44 16.11 -25.29
C TRP A 103 23.93 16.39 -25.48
N ALA A 104 24.29 17.48 -26.17
CA ALA A 104 25.68 17.86 -26.40
C ALA A 104 26.33 18.50 -25.16
N ASP A 105 25.52 19.06 -24.25
CA ASP A 105 25.96 19.61 -22.97
C ASP A 105 24.81 19.52 -21.94
N PRO A 106 24.66 18.38 -21.25
CA PRO A 106 23.60 18.19 -20.27
C PRO A 106 23.70 19.13 -19.05
N SER A 107 24.86 19.75 -18.82
CA SER A 107 25.07 20.68 -17.71
C SER A 107 24.30 22.00 -17.86
N MET A 108 23.78 22.29 -19.06
CA MET A 108 22.92 23.44 -19.31
C MET A 108 21.58 23.35 -18.56
N GLY A 109 21.23 22.19 -17.99
CA GLY A 109 20.03 22.00 -17.18
C GLY A 109 18.86 21.43 -17.98
N LYS A 110 17.74 21.25 -17.27
CA LYS A 110 16.54 20.55 -17.75
C LYS A 110 15.40 21.53 -17.97
N LEU A 111 14.68 21.39 -19.09
CA LEU A 111 13.36 22.00 -19.27
C LEU A 111 12.28 20.97 -18.93
N PHE A 112 11.53 21.23 -17.87
CA PHE A 112 10.41 20.37 -17.48
C PHE A 112 9.26 20.48 -18.46
N LEU A 113 8.89 19.37 -19.11
CA LEU A 113 7.77 19.32 -20.04
C LEU A 113 6.45 18.98 -19.35
N ARG A 114 6.41 17.90 -18.55
CA ARG A 114 5.17 17.35 -17.99
C ARG A 114 5.46 16.45 -16.78
N ARG A 115 4.52 16.47 -15.83
CA ARG A 115 4.39 15.51 -14.71
C ARG A 115 3.09 14.75 -14.87
N GLY A 116 3.07 13.48 -14.56
CA GLY A 116 1.85 12.70 -14.46
C GLY A 116 2.08 11.40 -13.73
N THR A 117 1.08 10.54 -13.78
CA THR A 117 1.20 9.15 -13.34
C THR A 117 0.91 8.23 -14.51
N LEU A 118 1.61 7.10 -14.61
CA LEU A 118 1.26 6.05 -15.55
C LEU A 118 -0.14 5.51 -15.21
N GLY A 119 -0.95 5.32 -16.24
CA GLY A 119 -2.22 4.64 -16.16
C GLY A 119 -2.03 3.13 -16.05
N GLU A 120 -3.06 2.38 -16.44
CA GLU A 120 -2.92 0.93 -16.61
C GLU A 120 -1.94 0.67 -17.76
N LEU A 121 -0.98 -0.23 -17.56
CA LEU A 121 -0.08 -0.69 -18.62
C LEU A 121 -0.76 -1.84 -19.36
N ALA A 122 -1.14 -1.62 -20.61
CA ALA A 122 -1.60 -2.69 -21.47
C ALA A 122 -0.40 -3.38 -22.12
N ALA A 123 -0.25 -4.69 -21.90
CA ALA A 123 0.70 -5.49 -22.65
C ALA A 123 0.24 -5.57 -24.11
N GLY A 124 1.10 -5.22 -25.05
CA GLY A 124 0.83 -5.40 -26.47
C GLY A 124 0.64 -6.88 -26.82
N HIS A 125 -0.20 -7.18 -27.80
CA HIS A 125 -0.33 -8.55 -28.31
C HIS A 125 1.00 -9.00 -28.98
N GLY A 126 1.80 -9.79 -28.27
CA GLY A 126 2.88 -10.60 -28.85
C GLY A 126 4.20 -9.89 -29.14
N VAL A 127 4.40 -8.67 -28.65
CA VAL A 127 5.71 -7.99 -28.68
C VAL A 127 5.97 -7.49 -27.26
N ASP A 128 7.20 -7.65 -26.75
CA ASP A 128 7.66 -7.17 -25.45
C ASP A 128 7.66 -5.63 -25.44
N VAL A 129 6.48 -5.04 -25.44
CA VAL A 129 6.22 -3.61 -25.53
C VAL A 129 4.98 -3.36 -24.70
N PHE A 130 5.04 -2.33 -23.85
CA PHE A 130 3.89 -1.86 -23.12
C PHE A 130 3.40 -0.55 -23.73
N THR A 131 2.09 -0.37 -23.73
CA THR A 131 1.45 0.92 -24.01
C THR A 131 0.78 1.41 -22.74
N THR A 132 1.00 2.66 -22.40
CA THR A 132 0.38 3.29 -21.23
C THR A 132 -0.03 4.72 -21.52
N GLU A 133 -1.11 5.13 -20.88
CA GLU A 133 -1.53 6.52 -20.85
C GLU A 133 -0.84 7.24 -19.68
N LEU A 134 -0.25 8.40 -19.93
CA LEU A 134 0.14 9.33 -18.89
C LEU A 134 -1.09 10.10 -18.47
N ARG A 135 -1.56 9.83 -17.25
CA ARG A 135 -2.70 10.51 -16.64
C ARG A 135 -2.24 11.86 -16.08
N GLY A 136 -2.91 12.92 -16.51
CA GLY A 136 -2.65 14.28 -16.05
C GLY A 136 -3.08 14.53 -14.59
N MET A 137 -2.60 15.64 -14.02
CA MET A 137 -2.85 16.04 -12.63
C MET A 137 -4.33 16.28 -12.29
N MET A 138 -5.21 16.39 -13.29
CA MET A 138 -6.65 16.62 -13.11
C MET A 138 -7.44 15.33 -12.85
N GLN A 139 -6.86 14.15 -13.09
CA GLN A 139 -7.53 12.85 -12.92
C GLN A 139 -8.08 12.61 -11.50
N PRO A 140 -7.40 13.00 -10.41
CA PRO A 140 -7.98 12.83 -9.07
C PRO A 140 -9.26 13.66 -8.86
N LEU A 141 -9.43 14.77 -9.59
CA LEU A 141 -10.57 15.68 -9.44
C LEU A 141 -11.82 15.21 -10.19
N SER A 142 -11.69 14.28 -11.13
CA SER A 142 -12.82 13.70 -11.87
C SER A 142 -13.48 12.53 -11.14
N GLN A 143 -12.96 12.13 -9.97
CA GLN A 143 -13.53 11.07 -9.16
C GLN A 143 -14.73 11.56 -8.37
N SER A 144 -15.80 10.77 -8.35
CA SER A 144 -16.93 11.00 -7.47
C SER A 144 -16.52 10.76 -6.02
N ILE A 145 -16.33 11.84 -5.25
CA ILE A 145 -16.01 11.77 -3.83
C ILE A 145 -17.33 11.79 -3.04
N GLY A 146 -17.64 10.68 -2.37
CA GLY A 146 -18.81 10.58 -1.51
C GLY A 146 -19.01 9.16 -0.97
N GLU A 147 -19.70 9.04 0.16
CA GLU A 147 -20.06 7.75 0.74
C GLU A 147 -21.53 7.43 0.46
N VAL A 148 -21.79 6.19 0.07
CA VAL A 148 -23.15 5.69 -0.08
C VAL A 148 -23.62 5.11 1.25
N TYR A 149 -24.77 5.55 1.75
CA TYR A 149 -25.44 4.95 2.90
C TYR A 149 -25.78 3.49 2.59
N GLY A 150 -25.32 2.57 3.44
CA GLY A 150 -25.58 1.15 3.28
C GLY A 150 -25.27 0.37 4.56
N PRO A 151 -25.67 -0.91 4.64
CA PRO A 151 -25.61 -1.69 5.86
C PRO A 151 -24.20 -2.03 6.35
N GLY A 152 -23.24 -2.13 5.43
CA GLY A 152 -21.84 -2.41 5.75
C GLY A 152 -21.09 -1.19 6.28
N CYS A 153 -20.13 -1.42 7.18
CA CYS A 153 -19.20 -0.42 7.68
C CYS A 153 -18.38 0.18 6.53
N LYS A 154 -18.24 1.51 6.53
CA LYS A 154 -17.42 2.25 5.56
C LYS A 154 -16.00 2.57 6.04
N ALA A 155 -15.69 2.26 7.30
CA ALA A 155 -14.36 2.40 7.86
C ALA A 155 -13.47 1.21 7.50
N ASP A 156 -12.18 1.47 7.29
CA ASP A 156 -11.17 0.42 7.26
C ASP A 156 -10.75 0.04 8.67
N LEU A 157 -10.41 -1.24 8.86
CA LEU A 157 -10.07 -1.73 10.18
C LEU A 157 -8.81 -1.01 10.66
N GLY A 158 -8.90 -0.35 11.81
CA GLY A 158 -7.83 0.48 12.36
C GLY A 158 -7.64 1.85 11.71
N ASP A 159 -8.50 2.26 10.77
CA ASP A 159 -8.50 3.65 10.31
C ASP A 159 -8.94 4.61 11.43
N ARG A 160 -8.75 5.92 11.23
CA ARG A 160 -9.13 6.97 12.20
C ARG A 160 -10.62 6.97 12.59
N ARG A 161 -11.49 6.34 11.81
CA ARG A 161 -12.94 6.26 12.05
C ARG A 161 -13.32 4.99 12.80
N CYS A 162 -12.55 3.90 12.62
CA CYS A 162 -12.64 2.63 13.32
C CYS A 162 -11.95 2.69 14.68
N GLN A 163 -10.73 3.22 14.76
CA GLN A 163 -9.95 3.41 16.00
C GLN A 163 -9.50 2.14 16.73
N ILE A 164 -9.62 0.95 16.12
CA ILE A 164 -8.94 -0.24 16.66
C ILE A 164 -7.44 -0.07 16.45
N ASP A 165 -6.66 -0.10 17.53
CA ASP A 165 -5.21 -0.11 17.40
C ASP A 165 -4.74 -1.51 16.98
N LEU A 166 -4.34 -1.64 15.70
CA LEU A 166 -3.82 -2.89 15.15
C LEU A 166 -2.31 -3.05 15.35
N SER A 167 -1.59 -1.99 15.70
CA SER A 167 -0.13 -1.96 15.79
C SER A 167 0.29 -1.01 16.93
N PRO A 168 0.05 -1.43 18.18
CA PRO A 168 0.35 -0.59 19.34
C PRO A 168 1.85 -0.31 19.43
N ALA A 169 2.18 0.91 19.83
CA ALA A 169 3.55 1.37 19.97
C ALA A 169 4.35 0.47 20.92
N ALA A 170 5.66 0.34 20.67
CA ALA A 170 6.54 -0.36 21.59
C ALA A 170 6.60 0.40 22.92
N ILE A 171 6.45 -0.31 24.04
CA ILE A 171 6.54 0.30 25.36
C ILE A 171 7.97 0.82 25.61
N THR A 172 8.09 2.07 26.03
CA THR A 172 9.37 2.70 26.38
C THR A 172 9.50 2.85 27.89
N ARG A 173 10.68 3.27 28.36
CA ARG A 173 10.99 3.48 29.78
C ARG A 173 10.65 4.90 30.20
N GLU A 174 10.39 5.08 31.50
CA GLU A 174 9.98 6.38 32.07
C GLU A 174 8.82 7.04 31.31
N LEU A 175 7.94 6.20 30.74
CA LEU A 175 6.80 6.62 29.95
C LEU A 175 5.60 6.78 30.87
N GLU A 176 4.97 7.97 30.84
CA GLU A 176 3.65 8.15 31.46
C GLU A 176 2.58 7.45 30.61
N VAL A 177 1.84 6.54 31.25
CA VAL A 177 0.81 5.71 30.62
C VAL A 177 -0.52 5.86 31.34
N ASN A 178 -1.62 5.83 30.58
CA ASN A 178 -2.98 5.94 31.08
C ASN A 178 -3.69 4.59 31.04
N GLU A 179 -4.71 4.43 31.88
CA GLU A 179 -5.56 3.24 31.86
C GLU A 179 -6.26 3.11 30.50
N GLY A 180 -6.17 1.92 29.90
CA GLY A 180 -6.66 1.61 28.56
C GLY A 180 -5.64 1.78 27.44
N ASP A 181 -4.49 2.40 27.69
CA ASP A 181 -3.41 2.45 26.69
C ASP A 181 -2.90 1.03 26.39
N ILE A 182 -2.48 0.80 25.14
CA ILE A 182 -2.04 -0.51 24.66
C ILE A 182 -0.63 -0.38 24.09
N TYR A 183 0.24 -1.31 24.48
CA TYR A 183 1.63 -1.33 24.00
C TYR A 183 2.05 -2.73 23.55
N SER A 184 3.01 -2.76 22.62
CA SER A 184 3.77 -3.96 22.29
C SER A 184 5.05 -4.04 23.13
N VAL A 185 5.52 -5.26 23.40
CA VAL A 185 6.80 -5.52 24.09
C VAL A 185 7.71 -6.29 23.15
N ALA A 186 8.93 -5.80 22.97
CA ALA A 186 9.91 -6.45 22.10
C ALA A 186 10.21 -7.87 22.58
N GLY A 187 10.29 -8.82 21.64
CA GLY A 187 10.58 -10.22 21.93
C GLY A 187 9.37 -11.04 22.39
N ILE A 188 8.17 -10.46 22.47
CA ILE A 188 6.93 -11.18 22.81
C ILE A 188 5.94 -11.12 21.64
N PRO A 189 6.18 -11.87 20.54
CA PRO A 189 5.30 -11.86 19.37
C PRO A 189 3.89 -12.37 19.73
N GLY A 190 2.87 -11.81 19.08
CA GLY A 190 1.47 -12.21 19.27
C GLY A 190 0.83 -11.73 20.58
N ARG A 191 1.55 -10.96 21.39
CA ARG A 191 1.03 -10.34 22.62
C ARG A 191 1.07 -8.82 22.56
N GLN A 192 0.11 -8.21 23.22
CA GLN A 192 0.07 -6.80 23.54
C GLN A 192 -0.29 -6.63 25.01
N PHE A 193 -0.02 -5.46 25.57
CA PHE A 193 -0.18 -5.20 27.00
C PHE A 193 -1.09 -4.01 27.19
N VAL A 194 -2.23 -4.23 27.85
CA VAL A 194 -3.20 -3.19 28.14
C VAL A 194 -2.93 -2.65 29.53
N VAL A 195 -2.80 -1.34 29.67
CA VAL A 195 -2.60 -0.69 30.95
C VAL A 195 -3.90 -0.74 31.75
N ILE A 196 -3.89 -1.40 32.90
CA ILE A 196 -5.05 -1.48 33.81
C ILE A 196 -4.90 -0.57 35.03
N VAL A 197 -3.68 -0.11 35.32
CA VAL A 197 -3.40 0.92 36.31
C VAL A 197 -2.44 1.92 35.70
N ALA A 198 -2.90 3.17 35.56
CA ALA A 198 -2.10 4.28 35.06
C ALA A 198 -0.86 4.54 35.94
N GLY A 199 0.23 5.01 35.34
CA GLY A 199 1.47 5.25 36.06
C GLY A 199 2.62 5.64 35.13
N THR A 200 3.84 5.41 35.60
CA THR A 200 5.07 5.62 34.84
C THR A 200 5.83 4.30 34.79
N THR A 201 6.24 3.88 33.60
CA THR A 201 7.03 2.66 33.42
C THR A 201 8.39 2.78 34.11
N ALA A 202 8.99 1.65 34.49
CA ALA A 202 10.26 1.64 35.19
C ALA A 202 11.38 2.33 34.39
N VAL A 203 12.37 2.80 35.13
CA VAL A 203 13.60 3.37 34.55
C VAL A 203 14.36 2.31 33.74
N GLU A 204 15.24 2.77 32.85
CA GLU A 204 16.13 1.91 32.07
C GLU A 204 16.91 0.94 32.99
N GLY A 205 16.88 -0.36 32.68
CA GLY A 205 17.55 -1.40 33.47
C GLY A 205 16.75 -1.99 34.63
N GLU A 206 15.60 -1.40 34.99
CA GLU A 206 14.67 -1.91 36.00
C GLU A 206 13.35 -2.42 35.39
N ALA A 207 13.30 -2.60 34.08
CA ALA A 207 12.13 -3.16 33.40
C ALA A 207 11.83 -4.58 33.91
N PRO A 208 10.55 -4.90 34.19
CA PRO A 208 10.17 -6.25 34.58
C PRO A 208 10.32 -7.22 33.41
N GLU A 209 10.39 -8.51 33.73
CA GLU A 209 10.07 -9.54 32.76
C GLU A 209 8.55 -9.56 32.57
N TYR A 210 8.09 -9.27 31.35
CA TYR A 210 6.67 -9.23 31.04
C TYR A 210 6.11 -10.64 30.94
N ASP A 211 5.11 -10.96 31.77
CA ASP A 211 4.41 -12.23 31.69
C ASP A 211 3.52 -12.25 30.45
N SER A 212 3.85 -13.13 29.51
CA SER A 212 3.15 -13.28 28.23
C SER A 212 1.92 -14.20 28.30
N THR A 213 1.63 -14.77 29.46
CA THR A 213 0.44 -15.58 29.71
C THR A 213 -0.80 -14.68 29.62
N LEU A 214 -1.84 -15.12 28.89
CA LEU A 214 -3.05 -14.33 28.73
C LEU A 214 -3.67 -13.98 30.09
N GLU A 215 -4.10 -12.73 30.22
CA GLU A 215 -4.68 -12.15 31.44
C GLU A 215 -3.71 -12.06 32.64
N ALA A 216 -2.42 -12.38 32.46
CA ALA A 216 -1.43 -12.17 33.51
C ALA A 216 -1.09 -10.69 33.65
N GLU A 217 -0.99 -10.24 34.90
CA GLU A 217 -0.62 -8.87 35.24
C GLU A 217 0.90 -8.76 35.45
N THR A 218 1.50 -7.71 34.89
CA THR A 218 2.89 -7.33 35.09
C THR A 218 2.92 -5.89 35.63
N VAL A 219 3.62 -5.69 36.75
CA VAL A 219 3.87 -4.35 37.30
C VAL A 219 5.17 -3.82 36.71
N ASP A 220 5.11 -2.66 36.06
CA ASP A 220 6.24 -1.96 35.45
C ASP A 220 6.34 -0.54 36.03
N GLY A 221 7.27 -0.33 36.95
CA GLY A 221 7.37 0.92 37.70
C GLY A 221 6.15 1.10 38.60
N THR A 222 5.35 2.13 38.32
CA THR A 222 4.07 2.38 39.01
C THR A 222 2.85 2.00 38.20
N ALA A 223 3.03 1.59 36.94
CA ALA A 223 1.95 1.11 36.08
C ALA A 223 1.76 -0.41 36.23
N THR A 224 0.52 -0.87 36.04
CA THR A 224 0.21 -2.30 35.91
C THR A 224 -0.40 -2.56 34.55
N LEU A 225 0.14 -3.55 33.85
CA LEU A 225 -0.32 -3.96 32.53
C LEU A 225 -0.80 -5.40 32.57
N ILE A 226 -1.78 -5.73 31.75
CA ILE A 226 -2.29 -7.09 31.58
C ILE A 226 -1.99 -7.58 30.17
N ALA A 227 -1.51 -8.81 30.04
CA ALA A 227 -1.24 -9.42 28.75
C ALA A 227 -2.53 -9.80 28.01
N ALA A 228 -2.61 -9.38 26.76
CA ALA A 228 -3.73 -9.64 25.85
C ALA A 228 -3.24 -10.15 24.50
N GLU A 229 -4.14 -10.79 23.75
CA GLU A 229 -3.86 -11.22 22.38
C GLU A 229 -3.67 -10.00 21.47
N ALA A 230 -2.53 -9.89 20.78
CA ALA A 230 -2.33 -8.85 19.77
C ALA A 230 -3.30 -9.04 18.61
N TRP A 231 -3.68 -7.97 17.90
CA TRP A 231 -4.52 -8.11 16.70
C TRP A 231 -3.74 -8.71 15.54
N ALA A 232 -2.54 -8.19 15.29
CA ALA A 232 -1.67 -8.66 14.24
C ALA A 232 -0.88 -9.93 14.64
N ARG A 233 -0.52 -10.74 13.65
CA ARG A 233 0.40 -11.88 13.77
C ARG A 233 1.54 -11.75 12.79
N THR A 234 2.77 -11.96 13.24
CA THR A 234 3.86 -12.27 12.31
C THR A 234 3.76 -13.74 11.94
N ILE A 235 3.68 -14.02 10.65
CA ILE A 235 3.55 -15.36 10.09
C ILE A 235 4.71 -15.59 9.12
N THR A 236 5.05 -16.86 8.91
CA THR A 236 6.12 -17.28 8.01
C THR A 236 5.55 -18.28 7.01
N VAL A 237 5.91 -18.12 5.74
CA VAL A 237 5.54 -19.05 4.67
C VAL A 237 6.24 -20.38 4.89
N ASP A 238 5.45 -21.45 4.95
CA ASP A 238 5.95 -22.83 5.11
C ASP A 238 6.37 -23.44 3.76
N ALA A 239 7.07 -24.56 3.82
CA ALA A 239 7.74 -25.25 2.72
C ALA A 239 6.79 -25.96 1.72
N ASP A 240 5.93 -25.21 1.03
CA ASP A 240 5.34 -25.57 -0.28
C ASP A 240 4.45 -24.42 -0.85
N PRO A 241 4.93 -23.17 -1.02
CA PRO A 241 4.14 -22.21 -1.75
C PRO A 241 4.17 -22.64 -3.23
N THR A 242 3.03 -23.03 -3.79
CA THR A 242 2.93 -23.13 -5.25
C THR A 242 3.29 -21.74 -5.83
N GLN A 243 4.11 -21.70 -6.89
CA GLN A 243 4.56 -20.42 -7.45
C GLN A 243 3.36 -19.56 -7.86
N MET A 244 3.31 -18.30 -7.39
CA MET A 244 2.17 -17.38 -7.58
C MET A 244 0.81 -17.96 -7.15
N ALA A 245 0.77 -18.64 -5.99
CA ALA A 245 -0.44 -19.28 -5.50
C ALA A 245 -1.53 -18.28 -5.06
N ILE A 246 -2.77 -18.73 -5.25
CA ILE A 246 -3.93 -18.19 -4.53
C ILE A 246 -3.94 -18.72 -3.10
N ASP A 247 -3.49 -19.96 -2.87
CA ASP A 247 -3.46 -20.59 -1.56
C ASP A 247 -2.02 -20.64 -1.04
N VAL A 248 -1.77 -20.02 0.10
CA VAL A 248 -0.44 -19.94 0.73
C VAL A 248 -0.52 -20.57 2.11
N ILE A 249 0.41 -21.47 2.39
CA ILE A 249 0.52 -22.16 3.67
C ILE A 249 1.44 -21.34 4.58
N PHE A 250 0.95 -21.03 5.76
CA PHE A 250 1.66 -20.29 6.79
C PHE A 250 1.61 -21.03 8.12
N ASP A 251 2.67 -20.89 8.90
CA ASP A 251 2.64 -21.21 10.33
C ASP A 251 2.01 -20.04 11.09
N VAL A 252 0.81 -20.24 11.62
CA VAL A 252 0.05 -19.21 12.36
C VAL A 252 -0.23 -19.68 13.78
N ALA A 253 0.59 -19.22 14.72
CA ALA A 253 0.36 -19.42 16.14
C ALA A 253 -0.70 -18.42 16.68
N ASP A 254 -1.99 -18.70 16.48
CA ASP A 254 -3.10 -17.94 17.10
C ASP A 254 -4.16 -18.86 17.71
N SER A 255 -4.29 -18.82 19.04
CA SER A 255 -5.28 -19.60 19.79
C SER A 255 -6.73 -19.25 19.42
N ARG A 256 -6.99 -18.02 18.96
CA ARG A 256 -8.32 -17.56 18.54
C ARG A 256 -8.73 -18.15 17.19
N ALA A 257 -7.76 -18.33 16.30
CA ALA A 257 -8.00 -18.92 14.98
C ALA A 257 -8.35 -20.42 15.07
N ALA A 258 -7.84 -21.12 16.09
CA ALA A 258 -8.24 -22.50 16.38
C ALA A 258 -9.71 -22.62 16.86
N ALA A 259 -10.27 -21.54 17.42
CA ALA A 259 -11.65 -21.51 17.91
C ALA A 259 -12.66 -21.05 16.83
N ASP A 260 -12.21 -20.29 15.83
CA ASP A 260 -13.02 -19.78 14.73
C ASP A 260 -12.24 -19.89 13.41
N SER A 261 -12.66 -20.81 12.54
CA SER A 261 -12.02 -21.03 11.24
C SER A 261 -12.16 -19.85 10.29
N SER A 262 -13.02 -18.87 10.58
CA SER A 262 -13.21 -17.66 9.77
C SER A 262 -12.46 -16.44 10.32
N TRP A 263 -11.58 -16.62 11.32
CA TRP A 263 -10.94 -15.51 12.02
C TRP A 263 -10.13 -14.57 11.10
N TYR A 264 -9.57 -15.08 10.00
CA TYR A 264 -8.81 -14.26 9.05
C TYR A 264 -9.55 -13.96 7.73
N ASP A 265 -10.81 -14.40 7.59
CA ASP A 265 -11.61 -14.14 6.39
C ASP A 265 -11.81 -12.64 6.19
N TYR A 266 -11.55 -12.14 4.98
CA TYR A 266 -11.55 -10.69 4.68
C TYR A 266 -10.52 -9.90 5.50
N GLY A 267 -9.44 -10.57 5.90
CA GLY A 267 -8.28 -9.96 6.55
C GLY A 267 -7.33 -9.35 5.53
N VAL A 268 -6.21 -8.82 6.04
CA VAL A 268 -5.14 -8.27 5.21
C VAL A 268 -3.83 -8.89 5.65
N LEU A 269 -3.01 -9.24 4.68
CA LEU A 269 -1.64 -9.67 4.86
C LEU A 269 -0.72 -8.60 4.31
N MET A 270 0.27 -8.18 5.11
CA MET A 270 1.32 -7.24 4.70
C MET A 270 2.66 -7.97 4.67
N TRP A 271 3.25 -8.14 3.51
CA TRP A 271 4.54 -8.79 3.35
C TRP A 271 5.66 -7.96 3.99
N LEU A 272 6.50 -8.61 4.81
CA LEU A 272 7.64 -7.99 5.49
C LEU A 272 8.96 -8.26 4.79
N THR A 273 9.09 -9.42 4.15
CA THR A 273 10.31 -9.86 3.46
C THR A 273 9.99 -10.45 2.08
N GLY A 274 11.01 -10.90 1.36
CA GLY A 274 10.87 -11.53 0.05
C GLY A 274 10.66 -10.52 -1.09
N ALA A 275 10.33 -11.04 -2.27
CA ALA A 275 10.06 -10.21 -3.45
C ALA A 275 8.82 -9.32 -3.25
N ASN A 276 7.88 -9.76 -2.41
CA ASN A 276 6.64 -9.05 -2.14
C ASN A 276 6.73 -8.04 -0.98
N ALA A 277 7.91 -7.80 -0.37
CA ALA A 277 8.06 -6.92 0.78
C ALA A 277 7.41 -5.53 0.58
N GLY A 278 6.57 -5.12 1.53
CA GLY A 278 5.84 -3.85 1.49
C GLY A 278 4.50 -3.88 0.75
N TYR A 279 4.15 -4.98 0.06
CA TYR A 279 2.83 -5.14 -0.54
C TYR A 279 1.80 -5.69 0.45
N ALA A 280 0.59 -5.13 0.37
CA ALA A 280 -0.58 -5.64 1.08
C ALA A 280 -1.45 -6.52 0.15
N GLN A 281 -2.00 -7.60 0.69
CA GLN A 281 -2.94 -8.47 -0.02
C GLN A 281 -4.14 -8.82 0.86
N GLU A 282 -5.30 -8.95 0.23
CA GLU A 282 -6.53 -9.34 0.92
C GLU A 282 -6.61 -10.86 1.08
N VAL A 283 -6.93 -11.29 2.28
CA VAL A 283 -7.24 -12.69 2.58
C VAL A 283 -8.69 -12.95 2.20
N LYS A 284 -8.90 -13.93 1.32
CA LYS A 284 -10.21 -14.42 0.94
C LYS A 284 -10.81 -15.33 2.01
N SER A 285 -10.04 -16.32 2.45
CA SER A 285 -10.50 -17.26 3.47
C SER A 285 -9.34 -17.92 4.18
N TRP A 286 -9.61 -18.42 5.38
CA TRP A 286 -8.72 -19.25 6.18
C TRP A 286 -9.34 -20.64 6.40
N ASP A 287 -8.50 -21.68 6.43
CA ASP A 287 -8.96 -23.06 6.64
C ASP A 287 -9.15 -23.44 8.12
N GLY A 288 -8.78 -22.55 9.05
CA GLY A 288 -8.80 -22.82 10.48
C GLY A 288 -7.50 -23.41 11.03
N ALA A 289 -6.49 -23.65 10.19
CA ALA A 289 -5.27 -24.36 10.57
C ALA A 289 -3.98 -23.68 10.08
N SER A 290 -3.73 -23.68 8.78
CA SER A 290 -2.44 -23.24 8.21
C SER A 290 -2.56 -22.60 6.83
N THR A 291 -3.71 -22.67 6.16
CA THR A 291 -3.81 -22.25 4.75
C THR A 291 -4.65 -20.99 4.62
N LEU A 292 -4.04 -19.92 4.10
CA LEU A 292 -4.73 -18.70 3.67
C LEU A 292 -4.95 -18.74 2.16
N ALA A 293 -6.20 -18.57 1.74
CA ALA A 293 -6.52 -18.23 0.36
C ALA A 293 -6.50 -16.70 0.23
N LEU A 294 -5.77 -16.17 -0.74
CA LEU A 294 -5.74 -14.77 -1.11
C LEU A 294 -6.86 -14.45 -2.12
N TRP A 295 -7.33 -13.20 -2.12
CA TRP A 295 -8.36 -12.79 -3.09
C TRP A 295 -7.82 -12.71 -4.52
N LEU A 296 -6.58 -12.26 -4.65
CA LEU A 296 -5.81 -12.22 -5.88
C LEU A 296 -4.49 -12.97 -5.65
N PRO A 297 -3.91 -13.58 -6.68
CA PRO A 297 -2.56 -14.15 -6.60
C PRO A 297 -1.55 -13.13 -6.07
N ALA A 298 -0.48 -13.62 -5.42
CA ALA A 298 0.69 -12.82 -5.10
C ALA A 298 1.21 -12.05 -6.32
N LYS A 299 1.62 -10.79 -6.10
CA LYS A 299 2.14 -9.94 -7.18
C LYS A 299 3.40 -10.53 -7.80
N LEU A 300 4.32 -10.96 -6.93
CA LEU A 300 5.58 -11.59 -7.28
C LEU A 300 5.66 -12.98 -6.66
N GLU A 301 6.69 -13.75 -7.02
CA GLU A 301 6.94 -15.07 -6.47
C GLU A 301 7.09 -15.02 -4.93
N ILE A 302 6.51 -16.02 -4.27
CA ILE A 302 6.62 -16.21 -2.81
C ILE A 302 7.65 -17.31 -2.58
N ALA A 303 8.61 -17.07 -1.69
CA ALA A 303 9.58 -18.06 -1.27
C ALA A 303 9.25 -18.62 0.13
N GLU A 304 9.64 -19.87 0.39
CA GLU A 304 9.65 -20.44 1.73
C GLU A 304 10.49 -19.55 2.67
N GLY A 305 9.98 -19.31 3.89
CA GLY A 305 10.62 -18.45 4.87
C GLY A 305 10.32 -16.95 4.71
N ASP A 306 9.59 -16.54 3.67
CA ASP A 306 9.07 -15.18 3.59
C ASP A 306 8.12 -14.91 4.77
N THR A 307 8.21 -13.70 5.34
CA THR A 307 7.44 -13.30 6.51
C THR A 307 6.43 -12.23 6.15
N ALA A 308 5.31 -12.23 6.87
CA ALA A 308 4.25 -11.25 6.70
C ALA A 308 3.58 -10.92 8.03
N THR A 309 2.96 -9.74 8.11
CA THR A 309 2.03 -9.37 9.17
C THR A 309 0.61 -9.66 8.72
N LEU A 310 -0.07 -10.56 9.42
CA LEU A 310 -1.46 -10.93 9.21
C LEU A 310 -2.37 -10.18 10.16
N TYR A 311 -3.36 -9.50 9.60
CA TYR A 311 -4.39 -8.76 10.32
C TYR A 311 -5.71 -9.54 10.31
N PRO A 312 -6.53 -9.41 11.38
CA PRO A 312 -7.76 -10.16 11.51
C PRO A 312 -8.81 -9.71 10.48
N GLY A 313 -9.67 -10.66 10.11
CA GLY A 313 -10.77 -10.45 9.20
C GLY A 313 -11.82 -9.46 9.69
N CYS A 314 -12.27 -8.54 8.82
CA CYS A 314 -13.38 -7.63 9.11
C CYS A 314 -14.43 -7.69 7.99
N ALA A 315 -15.48 -8.49 8.19
CA ALA A 315 -16.59 -8.63 7.24
C ALA A 315 -17.49 -7.36 7.11
N LYS A 316 -17.08 -6.24 7.73
CA LYS A 316 -17.80 -4.95 7.74
C LYS A 316 -19.25 -5.02 8.25
N THR A 317 -19.66 -6.08 8.96
CA THR A 317 -21.00 -6.20 9.55
C THR A 317 -21.04 -5.68 10.99
N ARG A 318 -22.21 -5.22 11.44
CA ARG A 318 -22.41 -4.78 12.84
C ARG A 318 -22.11 -5.89 13.84
N ALA A 319 -22.48 -7.14 13.51
CA ALA A 319 -22.27 -8.30 14.36
C ALA A 319 -20.78 -8.54 14.58
N VAL A 320 -19.98 -8.65 13.52
CA VAL A 320 -18.51 -8.82 13.64
C VAL A 320 -17.87 -7.64 14.39
N CYS A 321 -18.28 -6.42 14.10
CA CYS A 321 -17.77 -5.23 14.80
C CYS A 321 -18.04 -5.25 16.31
N ARG A 322 -19.20 -5.76 16.73
CA ARG A 322 -19.57 -5.91 18.15
C ARG A 322 -18.90 -7.12 18.80
N ASP A 323 -19.00 -8.29 18.18
CA ASP A 323 -18.67 -9.56 18.82
C ASP A 323 -17.18 -9.86 18.77
N LYS A 324 -16.51 -9.53 17.65
CA LYS A 324 -15.07 -9.77 17.48
C LYS A 324 -14.23 -8.62 18.02
N PHE A 325 -14.64 -7.38 17.76
CA PHE A 325 -13.82 -6.19 18.05
C PHE A 325 -14.35 -5.32 19.20
N ALA A 326 -15.52 -5.62 19.75
CA ALA A 326 -16.17 -4.81 20.80
C ALA A 326 -16.28 -3.31 20.46
N ASN A 327 -16.36 -2.95 19.17
CA ASN A 327 -16.16 -1.58 18.68
C ASN A 327 -17.37 -1.01 17.92
N VAL A 328 -18.57 -1.44 18.30
CA VAL A 328 -19.82 -1.03 17.64
C VAL A 328 -20.05 0.49 17.68
N ILE A 329 -19.46 1.19 18.65
CA ILE A 329 -19.59 2.65 18.80
C ILE A 329 -18.97 3.41 17.62
N ASN A 330 -17.94 2.83 16.99
CA ASN A 330 -17.23 3.40 15.84
C ASN A 330 -17.72 2.81 14.51
N PHE A 331 -18.78 2.01 14.52
CA PHE A 331 -19.35 1.42 13.31
C PHE A 331 -19.88 2.51 12.37
N ARG A 332 -19.44 2.50 11.11
CA ARG A 332 -19.79 3.51 10.08
C ARG A 332 -20.76 2.97 9.02
N GLY A 333 -21.60 2.02 9.39
CA GLY A 333 -22.65 1.48 8.51
C GLY A 333 -24.05 1.83 9.02
N PHE A 334 -25.04 1.62 8.17
CA PHE A 334 -26.45 1.91 8.41
C PHE A 334 -27.27 0.62 8.23
N PRO A 335 -27.19 -0.34 9.18
CA PRO A 335 -27.76 -1.68 9.02
C PRO A 335 -29.28 -1.67 9.08
N ASP A 336 -29.85 -0.66 9.73
CA ASP A 336 -31.28 -0.48 9.93
C ASP A 336 -31.90 0.48 8.88
N LEU A 337 -31.18 0.77 7.78
CA LEU A 337 -31.67 1.64 6.72
C LEU A 337 -32.87 0.95 6.02
N PRO A 338 -34.09 1.54 6.08
CA PRO A 338 -35.25 0.93 5.45
C PRO A 338 -35.09 0.93 3.93
N GLY A 339 -35.47 -0.18 3.31
CA GLY A 339 -35.54 -0.30 1.85
C GLY A 339 -36.65 0.57 1.26
N ILE A 340 -36.65 0.73 -0.07
CA ILE A 340 -37.64 1.54 -0.78
C ILE A 340 -39.08 1.05 -0.55
N ASP A 341 -39.27 -0.26 -0.41
CA ASP A 341 -40.59 -0.86 -0.15
C ASP A 341 -41.17 -0.43 1.20
N GLN A 342 -40.32 -0.36 2.24
CA GLN A 342 -40.74 0.13 3.55
C GLN A 342 -40.93 1.65 3.56
N ALA A 343 -40.23 2.39 2.70
CA ALA A 343 -40.45 3.83 2.54
C ALA A 343 -41.76 4.14 1.80
N MET A 344 -42.20 3.25 0.90
CA MET A 344 -43.46 3.37 0.16
C MET A 344 -44.65 2.68 0.84
N SER A 345 -44.41 1.92 1.91
CA SER A 345 -45.48 1.27 2.64
C SER A 345 -46.32 2.30 3.40
N TYR A 346 -47.62 2.07 3.41
CA TYR A 346 -48.53 2.76 4.31
C TYR A 346 -48.85 1.81 5.47
N PRO A 347 -49.09 2.33 6.68
CA PRO A 347 -49.54 1.50 7.80
C PRO A 347 -50.93 0.93 7.47
N ASP A 348 -50.99 -0.38 7.23
CA ASP A 348 -52.23 -1.13 7.11
C ASP A 348 -52.56 -1.78 8.47
N ALA A 349 -53.84 -1.93 8.77
CA ALA A 349 -54.34 -2.40 10.07
C ALA A 349 -54.43 -3.93 10.20
N ASN A 350 -53.83 -4.68 9.26
CA ASN A 350 -53.91 -6.14 9.17
C ASN A 350 -52.66 -6.86 9.65
#